data_AF-A0A9X2RJI5-F1
#
_entry.id   AF-A0A9X2RJI5-F1
#
_cell.length_a   1.000
_cell.length_b   1.000
_cell.length_c   1.000
_cell.angle_alpha   90.00
_cell.angle_beta   90.00
_cell.angle_gamma   90.00
#
_symmetry.space_group_name_H-M   'P 1'
#
loop_
_entity.id
_entity.type
_entity.pdbx_description
1 polymer ?
#
loop_
_entity_poly.entity_id
_entity_poly.type
_entity_poly.pdbx_seq_one_letter_code
_entity_poly.pdbx_strand_id
1 'polypeptide(L)'
;MWSASASGPAQAPAGRAPRAPRAPRRAVLAAWLRRALWLVALTLTGGVSRRGRLPRGGCVVVANHSSHADTAALLAALDARHAPLIGAAADYWFARPGRRRVCRWLAAGFPVRRTGGGLGDLLGTAGELRAGRAVVLFPEGTRGKDGGLGGFHRGALLLAEQAGVPVVPVGLAGTDRLLPKHGRLRPALVRVRIGEPLYGPVSPGRARAAVAELAGEAAAHPERDCALRRRTAAVVASRRGLPLAFAWAFAEALSWPLMPELFLAVACAAAPRAALRLSVAALAGTLVGGLLALQVAASGVRLPAPLTTPRMHTEAVRELSAEGAAAVAHQPWNGVPFKVYAAAAGRAHVAPGDFAVEAGAARSVRTVGVGLAFAALGAAGRRLRHLYGPYLVLLGGGFAAGLSLIVAGWG
;
A
#
# COMPACT_ATOMS: atom_id res chain seq x y z
N MET A 1 36.51 34.75 69.77
CA MET A 1 37.26 33.72 69.03
C MET A 1 36.50 33.49 67.72
N TRP A 2 36.94 34.14 66.64
CA TRP A 2 36.21 34.23 65.37
C TRP A 2 36.58 33.06 64.44
N SER A 3 35.57 32.40 63.89
CA SER A 3 35.70 31.29 62.93
C SER A 3 35.78 31.83 61.49
N ALA A 4 36.85 31.47 60.77
CA ALA A 4 37.05 31.82 59.37
C ALA A 4 36.34 30.81 58.45
N SER A 5 35.49 31.32 57.55
CA SER A 5 34.86 30.57 56.45
C SER A 5 35.73 30.70 55.20
N ALA A 6 36.34 29.59 54.76
CA ALA A 6 37.07 29.50 53.50
C ALA A 6 36.09 29.29 52.33
N SER A 7 36.05 30.25 51.40
CA SER A 7 35.34 30.13 50.12
C SER A 7 36.17 29.28 49.15
N GLY A 8 35.65 28.09 48.81
CA GLY A 8 36.21 27.23 47.77
C GLY A 8 36.01 27.80 46.36
N PRO A 9 36.85 27.42 45.38
CA PRO A 9 36.76 27.94 44.02
C PRO A 9 35.50 27.44 43.31
N ALA A 10 34.82 28.37 42.64
CA ALA A 10 33.62 28.11 41.84
C ALA A 10 33.91 27.13 40.70
N GLN A 11 33.22 26.00 40.68
CA GLN A 11 33.23 25.06 39.56
C GLN A 11 32.52 25.70 38.36
N ALA A 12 33.24 25.81 37.24
CA ALA A 12 32.66 26.25 35.96
C ALA A 12 31.55 25.29 35.51
N PRO A 13 30.41 25.79 34.98
CA PRO A 13 29.32 24.92 34.56
C PRO A 13 29.77 24.03 33.40
N ALA A 14 29.52 22.73 33.53
CA ALA A 14 29.78 21.72 32.50
C ALA A 14 29.20 22.18 31.15
N GLY A 15 30.08 22.44 30.18
CA GLY A 15 29.72 22.85 28.83
C GLY A 15 28.75 21.84 28.21
N ARG A 16 27.57 22.31 27.77
CA ARG A 16 26.64 21.51 26.96
C ARG A 16 27.39 20.93 25.76
N ALA A 17 27.37 19.61 25.62
CA ALA A 17 27.91 18.94 24.43
C ALA A 17 27.41 19.63 23.15
N PRO A 18 28.28 19.91 22.17
CA PRO A 18 27.91 20.64 20.96
C PRO A 18 26.73 19.95 20.27
N ARG A 19 25.68 20.72 19.95
CA ARG A 19 24.49 20.22 19.26
C ARG A 19 24.91 19.71 17.88
N ALA A 20 24.54 18.46 17.57
CA ALA A 20 24.80 17.89 16.25
C ALA A 20 24.25 18.81 15.14
N PRO A 21 25.02 19.04 14.06
CA PRO A 21 24.62 19.93 12.96
C PRO A 21 23.33 19.45 12.29
N ARG A 22 22.55 20.40 11.74
CA ARG A 22 21.25 20.16 11.11
C ARG A 22 21.29 20.57 9.64
N ALA A 23 20.68 19.76 8.78
CA ALA A 23 20.59 20.03 7.36
C ALA A 23 19.91 21.38 7.04
N PRO A 24 20.29 22.04 5.91
CA PRO A 24 19.68 23.30 5.49
C PRO A 24 18.16 23.19 5.30
N ARG A 25 17.39 24.19 5.75
CA ARG A 25 15.91 24.18 5.70
C ARG A 25 15.34 23.91 4.31
N ARG A 26 15.89 24.56 3.27
CA ARG A 26 15.47 24.36 1.87
C ARG A 26 15.68 22.91 1.41
N ALA A 27 16.80 22.29 1.81
CA ALA A 27 17.11 20.90 1.47
C ALA A 27 16.17 19.91 2.19
N VAL A 28 15.82 20.21 3.44
CA VAL A 28 14.83 19.44 4.23
C VAL A 28 13.43 19.52 3.61
N LEU A 29 13.00 20.70 3.16
CA LEU A 29 11.70 20.85 2.49
C LEU A 29 11.64 20.02 1.19
N ALA A 30 12.67 20.10 0.35
CA ALA A 30 12.75 19.29 -0.86
C ALA A 30 12.78 17.78 -0.55
N ALA A 31 13.43 17.38 0.56
CA ALA A 31 13.43 15.99 1.02
C ALA A 31 12.04 15.53 1.52
N TRP A 32 11.27 16.40 2.17
CA TRP A 32 9.89 16.10 2.55
C TRP A 32 9.00 15.85 1.34
N LEU A 33 9.09 16.70 0.32
CA LEU A 33 8.32 16.53 -0.93
C LEU A 33 8.68 15.21 -1.62
N ARG A 34 9.97 14.89 -1.76
CA ARG A 34 10.43 13.61 -2.31
C ARG A 34 9.97 12.42 -1.49
N ARG A 35 10.06 12.51 -0.17
CA ARG A 35 9.60 11.44 0.74
C ARG A 35 8.11 11.20 0.56
N ALA A 36 7.29 12.25 0.52
CA ALA A 36 5.85 12.14 0.31
C ALA A 36 5.53 11.49 -1.05
N LEU A 37 6.16 11.97 -2.13
CA LEU A 37 6.03 11.40 -3.47
C LEU A 37 6.32 9.90 -3.49
N TRP A 38 7.47 9.49 -2.96
CA TRP A 38 7.88 8.07 -2.98
C TRP A 38 7.07 7.21 -2.01
N LEU A 39 6.60 7.76 -0.89
CA LEU A 39 5.67 7.05 0.00
C LEU A 39 4.35 6.76 -0.71
N VAL A 40 3.79 7.72 -1.46
CA VAL A 40 2.57 7.52 -2.24
C VAL A 40 2.82 6.47 -3.34
N ALA A 41 3.85 6.67 -4.16
CA ALA A 41 4.19 5.74 -5.24
C ALA A 41 4.44 4.31 -4.75
N LEU A 42 5.18 4.14 -3.64
CA LEU A 42 5.42 2.83 -3.05
C LEU A 42 4.14 2.25 -2.43
N THR A 43 3.29 3.06 -1.80
CA THR A 43 2.01 2.57 -1.24
C THR A 43 1.10 2.00 -2.33
N LEU A 44 1.03 2.64 -3.49
CA LEU A 44 0.29 2.12 -4.66
C LEU A 44 0.88 0.80 -5.19
N THR A 45 2.18 0.58 -5.00
CA THR A 45 2.91 -0.56 -5.56
C THR A 45 3.28 -1.65 -4.55
N GLY A 46 2.83 -1.58 -3.29
CA GLY A 46 3.09 -2.64 -2.29
C GLY A 46 3.39 -2.16 -0.89
N GLY A 47 3.82 -0.92 -0.77
CA GLY A 47 4.21 -0.25 0.45
C GLY A 47 5.71 -0.31 0.70
N VAL A 48 6.13 0.41 1.74
CA VAL A 48 7.49 0.39 2.28
C VAL A 48 7.41 0.24 3.81
N SER A 49 8.11 -0.75 4.35
CA SER A 49 8.28 -0.92 5.79
C SER A 49 9.68 -0.49 6.17
N ARG A 50 9.79 0.28 7.26
CA ARG A 50 11.06 0.76 7.82
C ARG A 50 11.24 0.23 9.23
N ARG A 51 12.43 -0.26 9.57
CA ARG A 51 12.91 -0.46 10.95
C ARG A 51 14.25 0.24 11.16
N GLY A 52 14.50 0.68 12.39
CA GLY A 52 15.71 1.42 12.75
C GLY A 52 15.64 2.91 12.36
N ARG A 53 16.67 3.66 12.77
CA ARG A 53 16.75 5.12 12.56
C ARG A 53 18.18 5.58 12.32
N LEU A 54 18.31 6.61 11.49
CA LEU A 54 19.59 7.28 11.32
C LEU A 54 19.97 8.04 12.61
N PRO A 55 21.27 8.11 12.95
CA PRO A 55 21.77 8.89 14.08
C PRO A 55 21.50 10.39 13.88
N ARG A 56 21.65 11.18 14.94
CA ARG A 56 21.62 12.65 14.82
C ARG A 56 22.89 13.14 14.11
N GLY A 57 22.77 14.20 13.32
CA GLY A 57 23.87 14.73 12.51
C GLY A 57 24.01 14.02 11.16
N GLY A 58 25.12 14.29 10.46
CA GLY A 58 25.41 13.68 9.17
C GLY A 58 25.88 12.24 9.29
N CYS A 59 25.68 11.46 8.24
CA CYS A 59 26.14 10.08 8.18
C CYS A 59 26.27 9.61 6.72
N VAL A 60 27.14 8.63 6.50
CA VAL A 60 27.22 7.92 5.22
C VAL A 60 26.38 6.66 5.32
N VAL A 61 25.33 6.58 4.51
CA VAL A 61 24.47 5.40 4.44
C VAL A 61 25.02 4.47 3.35
N VAL A 62 25.27 3.21 3.71
CA VAL A 62 25.69 2.16 2.76
C VAL A 62 24.61 1.09 2.67
N ALA A 63 24.16 0.77 1.46
CA ALA A 63 23.08 -0.19 1.23
C ALA A 63 23.41 -1.18 0.12
N ASN A 64 22.75 -2.35 0.13
CA ASN A 64 22.78 -3.28 -0.99
C ASN A 64 22.05 -2.69 -2.21
N HIS A 65 22.51 -3.03 -3.42
CA HIS A 65 21.91 -2.53 -4.67
C HIS A 65 21.37 -3.65 -5.55
N SER A 66 20.05 -3.85 -5.53
CA SER A 66 19.35 -4.91 -6.26
C SER A 66 18.42 -4.36 -7.35
N SER A 67 17.95 -3.10 -7.25
CA SER A 67 16.98 -2.52 -8.18
C SER A 67 17.10 -0.99 -8.30
N HIS A 68 16.56 -0.40 -9.38
CA HIS A 68 16.34 1.05 -9.42
C HIS A 68 15.32 1.51 -8.36
N ALA A 69 14.45 0.61 -7.89
CA ALA A 69 13.53 0.89 -6.80
C ALA A 69 14.22 1.10 -5.43
N ASP A 70 15.51 0.77 -5.29
CA ASP A 70 16.27 0.97 -4.05
C ASP A 70 16.34 2.45 -3.67
N THR A 71 16.59 3.32 -4.65
CA THR A 71 16.63 4.77 -4.43
C THR A 71 15.28 5.29 -3.95
N ALA A 72 14.19 4.86 -4.59
CA ALA A 72 12.83 5.22 -4.17
C ALA A 72 12.54 4.73 -2.74
N ALA A 73 12.95 3.49 -2.42
CA ALA A 73 12.79 2.89 -1.11
C ALA A 73 13.51 3.67 -0.01
N LEU A 74 14.78 4.04 -0.25
CA LEU A 74 15.58 4.81 0.69
C LEU A 74 15.02 6.22 0.88
N LEU A 75 14.61 6.91 -0.19
CA LEU A 75 14.01 8.24 -0.08
C LEU A 75 12.66 8.24 0.63
N ALA A 76 11.88 7.15 0.51
CA ALA A 76 10.64 6.99 1.25
C ALA A 76 10.86 6.60 2.73
N ALA A 77 11.92 5.84 3.03
CA ALA A 77 12.19 5.30 4.37
C ALA A 77 13.01 6.25 5.25
N LEU A 78 14.06 6.88 4.72
CA LEU A 78 14.98 7.74 5.47
C LEU A 78 14.31 9.04 5.91
N ASP A 79 14.71 9.54 7.09
CA ASP A 79 14.12 10.73 7.69
C ASP A 79 14.46 11.99 6.88
N ALA A 80 13.44 12.74 6.46
CA ALA A 80 13.62 13.94 5.62
C ALA A 80 14.49 15.03 6.28
N ARG A 81 14.62 15.01 7.62
CA ARG A 81 15.50 15.91 8.39
C ARG A 81 16.97 15.81 8.00
N HIS A 82 17.39 14.68 7.43
CA HIS A 82 18.76 14.45 6.96
C HIS A 82 18.97 14.84 5.50
N ALA A 83 17.94 15.34 4.82
CA ALA A 83 17.99 15.79 3.42
C ALA A 83 18.85 14.87 2.51
N PRO A 84 18.52 13.56 2.42
CA PRO A 84 19.38 12.53 1.86
C PRO A 84 19.80 12.87 0.41
N LEU A 85 21.09 12.68 0.14
CA LEU A 85 21.71 12.76 -1.18
C LEU A 85 22.07 11.37 -1.67
N ILE A 86 21.84 11.08 -2.94
CA ILE A 86 22.12 9.75 -3.50
C ILE A 86 23.29 9.84 -4.47
N GLY A 87 24.35 9.07 -4.23
CA GLY A 87 25.43 8.94 -5.19
C GLY A 87 24.93 8.18 -6.42
N ALA A 88 24.96 8.82 -7.58
CA ALA A 88 24.45 8.27 -8.82
C ALA A 88 25.56 8.22 -9.88
N ALA A 89 25.58 7.12 -10.62
CA ALA A 89 26.57 6.90 -11.68
C ALA A 89 26.50 8.01 -12.74
N ALA A 90 27.60 8.77 -12.87
CA ALA A 90 27.67 9.95 -13.72
C ALA A 90 27.46 9.62 -15.21
N ASP A 91 28.12 8.56 -15.67
CA ASP A 91 28.05 7.97 -17.02
C ASP A 91 26.61 7.61 -17.45
N TYR A 92 25.74 7.22 -16.51
CA TYR A 92 24.39 6.79 -16.83
C TYR A 92 23.33 7.90 -16.65
N TRP A 93 23.31 8.53 -15.47
CA TRP A 93 22.25 9.48 -15.10
C TRP A 93 22.54 10.90 -15.56
N PHE A 94 23.81 11.28 -15.71
CA PHE A 94 24.21 12.64 -16.04
C PHE A 94 24.67 12.83 -17.48
N ALA A 95 24.75 11.76 -18.26
CA ALA A 95 25.09 11.82 -19.69
C ALA A 95 24.06 12.54 -20.58
N ARG A 96 22.79 12.65 -20.14
CA ARG A 96 21.74 13.35 -20.90
C ARG A 96 21.03 14.41 -20.04
N PRO A 97 20.73 15.63 -20.57
CA PRO A 97 20.08 16.70 -19.81
C PRO A 97 18.74 16.30 -19.17
N GLY A 98 17.92 15.52 -19.88
CA GLY A 98 16.66 15.00 -19.34
C GLY A 98 16.85 14.07 -18.13
N ARG A 99 17.73 13.07 -18.25
CA ARG A 99 18.04 12.13 -17.15
C ARG A 99 18.67 12.83 -15.96
N ARG A 100 19.52 13.83 -16.20
CA ARG A 100 20.13 14.69 -15.17
C ARG A 100 19.06 15.43 -14.38
N ARG A 101 18.06 16.03 -15.05
CA ARG A 101 16.94 16.70 -14.38
C ARG A 101 16.16 15.72 -13.52
N VAL A 102 15.77 14.57 -14.07
CA VAL A 102 15.04 13.53 -13.34
C VAL A 102 15.82 13.06 -12.09
N CYS A 103 17.11 12.79 -12.23
CA CYS A 103 17.97 12.35 -11.12
C CYS A 103 18.08 13.39 -10.01
N ARG A 104 18.26 14.67 -10.36
CA ARG A 104 18.34 15.76 -9.36
C ARG A 104 17.02 15.97 -8.63
N TRP A 105 15.90 15.99 -9.37
CA TRP A 105 14.57 16.26 -8.82
C TRP A 105 14.02 15.09 -8.02
N LEU A 106 13.99 13.89 -8.62
CA LEU A 106 13.35 12.72 -8.00
C LEU A 106 14.26 11.97 -7.04
N ALA A 107 15.56 11.88 -7.36
CA ALA A 107 16.51 11.04 -6.63
C ALA A 107 17.46 11.81 -5.71
N ALA A 108 17.42 13.14 -5.69
CA ALA A 108 18.45 13.94 -5.00
C ALA A 108 19.89 13.55 -5.41
N GLY A 109 20.04 13.15 -6.67
CA GLY A 109 21.27 12.51 -7.14
C GLY A 109 22.39 13.51 -7.35
N PHE A 110 23.60 13.13 -6.96
CA PHE A 110 24.84 13.80 -7.34
C PHE A 110 25.72 12.85 -8.17
N PRO A 111 26.48 13.36 -9.15
CA PRO A 111 27.28 12.53 -10.03
C PRO A 111 28.49 11.96 -9.28
N VAL A 112 28.73 10.66 -9.45
CA VAL A 112 29.95 9.99 -9.03
C VAL A 112 30.51 9.23 -10.22
N ARG A 113 31.74 9.53 -10.62
CA ARG A 113 32.44 8.80 -11.68
C ARG A 113 32.84 7.40 -11.21
N ARG A 114 32.63 6.38 -12.05
CA ARG A 114 33.05 5.00 -11.77
C ARG A 114 34.50 4.72 -12.19
N THR A 115 34.99 5.44 -13.18
CA THR A 115 36.34 5.31 -13.75
C THR A 115 37.03 6.67 -13.71
N GLY A 116 38.15 6.78 -12.98
CA GLY A 116 38.92 8.02 -12.84
C GLY A 116 38.21 9.14 -12.06
N GLY A 117 38.82 9.64 -10.99
CA GLY A 117 38.33 10.83 -10.26
C GLY A 117 37.08 10.64 -9.38
N GLY A 118 36.46 9.47 -9.36
CA GLY A 118 35.25 9.18 -8.57
C GLY A 118 35.43 9.36 -7.05
N LEU A 119 36.62 9.07 -6.52
CA LEU A 119 36.94 9.33 -5.12
C LEU A 119 36.88 10.84 -4.83
N GLY A 120 37.45 11.68 -5.69
CA GLY A 120 37.40 13.14 -5.55
C GLY A 120 35.96 13.67 -5.55
N ASP A 121 35.11 13.14 -6.44
CA ASP A 121 33.68 13.50 -6.48
C ASP A 121 32.96 13.16 -5.15
N LEU A 122 33.28 12.00 -4.56
CA LEU A 122 32.74 11.59 -3.26
C LEU A 122 33.25 12.49 -2.13
N LEU A 123 34.57 12.70 -2.04
CA LEU A 123 35.19 13.49 -0.99
C LEU A 123 34.73 14.95 -1.01
N GLY A 124 34.41 15.49 -2.20
CA GLY A 124 33.80 16.81 -2.35
C GLY A 124 32.45 16.98 -1.63
N THR A 125 31.78 15.88 -1.26
CA THR A 125 30.52 15.92 -0.50
C THR A 125 30.70 15.92 1.02
N ALA A 126 31.94 15.90 1.53
CA ALA A 126 32.20 15.92 2.98
C ALA A 126 31.57 17.14 3.70
N GLY A 127 31.48 18.29 3.01
CA GLY A 127 30.80 19.48 3.55
C GLY A 127 29.31 19.25 3.82
N GLU A 128 28.63 18.46 2.98
CA GLU A 128 27.20 18.13 3.15
C GLU A 128 26.96 17.24 4.36
N LEU A 129 27.87 16.30 4.61
CA LEU A 129 27.87 15.45 5.81
C LEU A 129 28.07 16.30 7.08
N ARG A 130 29.05 17.21 7.08
CA ARG A 130 29.27 18.15 8.19
C ARG A 130 28.09 19.10 8.39
N ALA A 131 27.35 19.42 7.33
CA ALA A 131 26.10 20.19 7.41
C ALA A 131 24.90 19.37 7.95
N GLY A 132 25.11 18.13 8.42
CA GLY A 132 24.07 17.30 9.03
C GLY A 132 23.23 16.50 8.05
N ARG A 133 23.68 16.36 6.79
CA ARG A 133 22.95 15.58 5.77
C ARG A 133 23.40 14.13 5.72
N ALA A 134 22.55 13.26 5.19
CA ALA A 134 22.91 11.88 4.87
C ALA A 134 23.36 11.77 3.41
N VAL A 135 24.50 11.11 3.19
CA VAL A 135 24.96 10.72 1.84
C VAL A 135 24.79 9.22 1.68
N VAL A 136 24.00 8.80 0.71
CA VAL A 136 23.65 7.41 0.45
C VAL A 136 24.47 6.91 -0.72
N LEU A 137 25.17 5.79 -0.50
CA LEU A 137 26.04 5.16 -1.47
C LEU A 137 25.75 3.66 -1.56
N PHE A 138 25.92 3.13 -2.77
CA PHE A 138 25.86 1.70 -3.06
C PHE A 138 27.29 1.22 -3.31
N PRO A 139 28.01 0.73 -2.29
CA PRO A 139 29.45 0.46 -2.37
C PRO A 139 29.80 -0.71 -3.31
N GLU A 140 28.82 -1.46 -3.82
CA GLU A 140 28.98 -2.47 -4.88
C GLU A 140 29.30 -1.86 -6.26
N GLY A 141 29.03 -0.56 -6.45
CA GLY A 141 29.27 0.16 -7.71
C GLY A 141 28.33 -0.20 -8.87
N THR A 142 27.76 -1.40 -8.86
CA THR A 142 26.78 -1.93 -9.81
C THR A 142 25.65 -2.66 -9.07
N ARG A 143 24.55 -2.97 -9.78
CA ARG A 143 23.48 -3.83 -9.22
C ARG A 143 23.98 -5.27 -9.19
N GLY A 144 23.83 -5.96 -8.06
CA GLY A 144 24.24 -7.36 -7.90
C GLY A 144 23.77 -8.23 -9.07
N LYS A 145 24.70 -8.97 -9.68
CA LYS A 145 24.36 -10.10 -10.56
C LYS A 145 24.07 -11.27 -9.61
N ASP A 146 22.94 -11.94 -9.80
CA ASP A 146 22.62 -13.22 -9.13
C ASP A 146 22.22 -13.17 -7.65
N GLY A 147 21.74 -12.03 -7.16
CA GLY A 147 21.09 -11.93 -5.83
C GLY A 147 22.04 -11.93 -4.64
N GLY A 148 23.34 -12.14 -4.87
CA GLY A 148 24.40 -11.96 -3.88
C GLY A 148 24.86 -10.51 -3.78
N LEU A 149 25.28 -10.11 -2.58
CA LEU A 149 26.00 -8.86 -2.34
C LEU A 149 27.40 -8.95 -2.98
N GLY A 150 27.80 -7.94 -3.75
CA GLY A 150 29.14 -7.80 -4.31
C GLY A 150 30.21 -7.39 -3.28
N GLY A 151 31.44 -7.18 -3.77
CA GLY A 151 32.51 -6.56 -2.97
C GLY A 151 32.26 -5.08 -2.74
N PHE A 152 32.61 -4.57 -1.56
CA PHE A 152 32.42 -3.15 -1.22
C PHE A 152 33.68 -2.34 -1.54
N HIS A 153 33.53 -1.26 -2.31
CA HIS A 153 34.59 -0.28 -2.52
C HIS A 153 34.79 0.60 -1.27
N ARG A 154 36.05 1.00 -1.01
CA ARG A 154 36.43 1.81 0.16
C ARG A 154 35.93 3.27 0.12
N GLY A 155 35.54 3.80 -1.04
CA GLY A 155 35.27 5.24 -1.21
C GLY A 155 34.20 5.81 -0.25
N ALA A 156 33.13 5.07 0.03
CA ALA A 156 32.11 5.49 1.00
C ALA A 156 32.66 5.58 2.44
N LEU A 157 33.57 4.67 2.79
CA LEU A 157 34.15 4.58 4.13
C LEU A 157 35.18 5.70 4.34
N LEU A 158 36.00 5.97 3.33
CA LEU A 158 36.95 7.10 3.33
C LEU A 158 36.23 8.45 3.44
N LEU A 159 35.08 8.62 2.76
CA LEU A 159 34.26 9.82 2.89
C LEU A 159 33.75 10.00 4.32
N ALA A 160 33.29 8.91 4.96
CA ALA A 160 32.81 8.96 6.34
C ALA A 160 33.92 9.35 7.31
N GLU A 161 35.11 8.76 7.13
CA GLU A 161 36.31 9.05 7.90
C GLU A 161 36.75 10.51 7.76
N GLN A 162 36.88 11.01 6.52
CA GLN A 162 37.27 12.41 6.26
C GLN A 162 36.24 13.43 6.79
N ALA A 163 34.95 13.08 6.76
CA ALA A 163 33.90 13.93 7.28
C ALA A 163 33.74 13.82 8.81
N GLY A 164 34.35 12.82 9.46
CA GLY A 164 34.20 12.57 10.89
C GLY A 164 32.80 12.11 11.28
N VAL A 165 32.11 11.36 10.40
CA VAL A 165 30.73 10.91 10.60
C VAL A 165 30.63 9.38 10.54
N PRO A 166 29.60 8.76 11.17
CA PRO A 166 29.46 7.31 11.13
C PRO A 166 29.01 6.78 9.77
N VAL A 167 29.35 5.52 9.52
CA VAL A 167 28.79 4.71 8.44
C VAL A 167 27.55 3.98 8.97
N VAL A 168 26.41 4.11 8.31
CA VAL A 168 25.17 3.45 8.71
C VAL A 168 24.79 2.38 7.66
N PRO A 169 24.89 1.09 8.01
CA PRO A 169 24.50 0.01 7.10
C PRO A 169 22.97 -0.07 6.99
N VAL A 170 22.48 -0.33 5.76
CA VAL A 170 21.05 -0.48 5.46
C VAL A 170 20.82 -1.72 4.60
N GLY A 171 19.94 -2.60 5.07
CA GLY A 171 19.47 -3.76 4.31
C GLY A 171 18.13 -3.48 3.61
N LEU A 172 18.08 -3.75 2.31
CA LEU A 172 16.91 -3.65 1.45
C LEU A 172 16.45 -5.03 1.00
N ALA A 173 15.14 -5.27 1.03
CA ALA A 173 14.52 -6.49 0.49
C ALA A 173 13.20 -6.19 -0.23
N GLY A 174 12.94 -6.89 -1.34
CA GLY A 174 11.70 -6.82 -2.11
C GLY A 174 11.68 -5.78 -3.24
N THR A 175 12.73 -4.96 -3.37
CA THR A 175 12.89 -4.00 -4.48
C THR A 175 13.17 -4.68 -5.82
N ASP A 176 13.89 -5.79 -5.79
CA ASP A 176 14.11 -6.74 -6.89
C ASP A 176 12.81 -7.34 -7.41
N ARG A 177 11.87 -7.65 -6.52
CA ARG A 177 10.53 -8.15 -6.86
C ARG A 177 9.62 -7.02 -7.38
N LEU A 178 9.77 -5.83 -6.82
CA LEU A 178 9.01 -4.63 -7.21
C LEU A 178 9.36 -4.19 -8.63
N LEU A 179 10.65 -4.07 -8.94
CA LEU A 179 11.14 -3.68 -10.25
C LEU A 179 12.39 -4.50 -10.60
N PRO A 180 12.23 -5.69 -11.20
CA PRO A 180 13.34 -6.54 -11.58
C PRO A 180 14.24 -5.87 -12.63
N LYS A 181 15.52 -6.26 -12.66
CA LYS A 181 16.46 -5.84 -13.69
C LYS A 181 15.95 -6.35 -15.06
N HIS A 182 15.66 -5.42 -15.98
CA HIS A 182 15.00 -5.70 -17.28
C HIS A 182 13.56 -6.20 -17.20
N GLY A 183 12.92 -6.12 -16.03
CA GLY A 183 11.52 -6.50 -15.84
C GLY A 183 10.54 -5.32 -15.88
N ARG A 184 9.26 -5.63 -15.69
CA ARG A 184 8.19 -4.64 -15.49
C ARG A 184 7.90 -4.47 -14.01
N LEU A 185 7.37 -3.30 -13.64
CA LEU A 185 6.90 -3.01 -12.28
C LEU A 185 5.85 -4.04 -11.86
N ARG A 186 6.05 -4.68 -10.71
CA ARG A 186 5.14 -5.67 -10.13
C ARG A 186 4.85 -5.29 -8.68
N PRO A 187 3.60 -5.32 -8.21
CA PRO A 187 3.35 -4.90 -6.85
C PRO A 187 3.99 -5.82 -5.80
N ALA A 188 4.90 -5.27 -4.97
CA ALA A 188 5.63 -5.98 -3.91
C ALA A 188 5.95 -5.03 -2.74
N LEU A 189 5.88 -5.53 -1.49
CA LEU A 189 6.33 -4.76 -0.33
C LEU A 189 7.85 -4.63 -0.34
N VAL A 190 8.31 -3.39 -0.16
CA VAL A 190 9.71 -3.08 0.08
C VAL A 190 9.97 -2.99 1.58
N ARG A 191 11.08 -3.58 2.04
CA ARG A 191 11.51 -3.56 3.44
C ARG A 191 12.89 -2.90 3.53
N VAL A 192 13.00 -1.94 4.45
CA VAL A 192 14.21 -1.17 4.73
C VAL A 192 14.57 -1.35 6.19
N ARG A 193 15.74 -1.94 6.47
CA ARG A 193 16.30 -2.04 7.82
C ARG A 193 17.53 -1.18 7.95
N ILE A 194 17.47 -0.22 8.85
CA ILE A 194 18.58 0.66 9.20
C ILE A 194 19.26 0.07 10.42
N GLY A 195 20.53 -0.28 10.30
CA GLY A 195 21.34 -0.83 11.38
C GLY A 195 21.94 0.24 12.28
N GLU A 196 22.70 -0.22 13.27
CA GLU A 196 23.43 0.65 14.18
C GLU A 196 24.60 1.36 13.48
N PRO A 197 24.91 2.62 13.85
CA PRO A 197 26.01 3.36 13.24
C PRO A 197 27.37 2.75 13.59
N LEU A 198 28.22 2.60 12.59
CA LEU A 198 29.61 2.18 12.72
C LEU A 198 30.50 3.43 12.79
N TYR A 199 31.20 3.58 13.91
CA TYR A 199 32.10 4.70 14.19
C TYR A 199 33.58 4.33 13.96
N GLY A 200 34.40 5.32 13.64
CA GLY A 200 35.83 5.17 13.41
C GLY A 200 36.16 4.51 12.06
N PRO A 201 37.40 4.02 11.89
CA PRO A 201 37.81 3.31 10.67
C PRO A 201 37.01 2.00 10.50
N VAL A 202 36.19 1.96 9.44
CA VAL A 202 35.37 0.78 9.10
C VAL A 202 36.00 0.05 7.91
N SER A 203 36.22 -1.26 8.04
CA SER A 203 36.69 -2.07 6.91
C SER A 203 35.54 -2.38 5.93
N PRO A 204 35.81 -2.53 4.62
CA PRO A 204 34.80 -2.95 3.65
C PRO A 204 34.10 -4.26 4.02
N GLY A 205 34.85 -5.23 4.57
CA GLY A 205 34.30 -6.51 5.02
C GLY A 205 33.27 -6.34 6.13
N ARG A 206 33.57 -5.51 7.14
CA ARG A 206 32.64 -5.21 8.25
C ARG A 206 31.37 -4.53 7.76
N ALA A 207 31.51 -3.51 6.90
CA ALA A 207 30.35 -2.81 6.34
C ALA A 207 29.47 -3.74 5.49
N ARG A 208 30.09 -4.58 4.66
CA ARG A 208 29.40 -5.58 3.84
C ARG A 208 28.66 -6.61 4.68
N ALA A 209 29.30 -7.16 5.70
CA ALA A 209 28.69 -8.13 6.60
C ALA A 209 27.44 -7.56 7.29
N ALA A 210 27.54 -6.34 7.82
CA ALA A 210 26.40 -5.67 8.46
C ALA A 210 25.24 -5.41 7.48
N VAL A 211 25.53 -4.99 6.23
CA VAL A 211 24.50 -4.83 5.20
C VAL A 211 23.86 -6.18 4.83
N ALA A 212 24.66 -7.25 4.70
CA ALA A 212 24.17 -8.58 4.37
C ALA A 212 23.23 -9.14 5.45
N GLU A 213 23.62 -9.00 6.71
CA GLU A 213 22.81 -9.40 7.86
C GLU A 213 21.46 -8.66 7.86
N LEU A 214 21.48 -7.34 7.75
CA LEU A 214 20.26 -6.52 7.72
C LEU A 214 19.37 -6.83 6.52
N ALA A 215 19.96 -7.14 5.35
CA ALA A 215 19.22 -7.54 4.17
C ALA A 215 18.56 -8.92 4.36
N GLY A 216 19.28 -9.87 4.99
CA GLY A 216 18.76 -11.17 5.39
C GLY A 216 17.59 -11.04 6.37
N GLU A 217 17.75 -10.22 7.41
CA GLU A 217 16.67 -9.92 8.35
C GLU A 217 15.48 -9.24 7.66
N ALA A 218 15.74 -8.28 6.78
CA ALA A 218 14.71 -7.60 6.00
C ALA A 218 13.95 -8.61 5.15
N ALA A 219 14.63 -9.59 4.55
CA ALA A 219 14.03 -10.65 3.76
C ALA A 219 13.22 -11.65 4.61
N ALA A 220 13.71 -12.01 5.80
CA ALA A 220 13.15 -13.02 6.69
C ALA A 220 11.86 -12.61 7.42
N HIS A 221 11.51 -11.31 7.45
CA HIS A 221 10.29 -10.84 8.13
C HIS A 221 9.13 -10.64 7.15
N PRO A 222 8.31 -11.68 6.84
CA PRO A 222 7.18 -11.55 5.93
C PRO A 222 6.17 -10.50 6.41
N GLU A 223 5.34 -10.01 5.48
CA GLU A 223 4.18 -9.18 5.81
C GLU A 223 3.39 -9.84 6.94
N ARG A 224 3.08 -9.09 8.01
CA ARG A 224 2.10 -9.55 9.00
C ARG A 224 0.77 -9.70 8.27
N ASP A 225 0.38 -10.94 8.04
CA ASP A 225 -0.82 -11.32 7.34
C ASP A 225 -1.66 -12.22 8.23
N CYS A 226 -2.96 -11.96 8.27
CA CYS A 226 -3.90 -12.77 9.04
C CYS A 226 -4.16 -14.10 8.31
N ALA A 227 -4.22 -15.20 9.05
CA ALA A 227 -4.54 -16.52 8.49
C ALA A 227 -5.89 -16.52 7.77
N LEU A 228 -6.88 -15.78 8.30
CA LEU A 228 -8.20 -15.64 7.71
C LEU A 228 -8.13 -14.98 6.32
N ARG A 229 -7.41 -13.86 6.19
CA ARG A 229 -7.23 -13.20 4.88
C ARG A 229 -6.58 -14.13 3.86
N ARG A 230 -5.55 -14.88 4.26
CA ARG A 230 -4.87 -15.84 3.37
C ARG A 230 -5.82 -16.93 2.89
N ARG A 231 -6.60 -17.51 3.80
CA ARG A 231 -7.62 -18.53 3.47
C ARG A 231 -8.68 -17.97 2.52
N THR A 232 -9.25 -16.80 2.84
CA THR A 232 -10.22 -16.14 1.96
C THR A 232 -9.63 -15.87 0.59
N ALA A 233 -8.44 -15.25 0.52
CA ALA A 233 -7.76 -14.96 -0.74
C ALA A 233 -7.48 -16.22 -1.57
N ALA A 234 -7.07 -17.32 -0.92
CA ALA A 234 -6.83 -18.60 -1.58
C ALA A 234 -8.11 -19.19 -2.19
N VAL A 235 -9.23 -19.14 -1.46
CA VAL A 235 -10.53 -19.63 -1.95
C VAL A 235 -11.02 -18.79 -3.12
N VAL A 236 -11.08 -17.47 -2.98
CA VAL A 236 -11.67 -16.59 -4.00
C VAL A 236 -10.79 -16.40 -5.23
N ALA A 237 -9.47 -16.60 -5.11
CA ALA A 237 -8.56 -16.61 -6.26
C ALA A 237 -8.47 -18.00 -6.94
N SER A 238 -9.03 -19.05 -6.34
CA SER A 238 -9.09 -20.39 -6.95
C SER A 238 -10.19 -20.49 -8.00
N ARG A 239 -10.26 -21.64 -8.67
CA ARG A 239 -11.37 -21.98 -9.60
C ARG A 239 -12.76 -21.93 -8.93
N ARG A 240 -12.82 -22.00 -7.59
CA ARG A 240 -14.08 -21.93 -6.83
C ARG A 240 -14.57 -20.49 -6.62
N GLY A 241 -13.74 -19.48 -6.81
CA GLY A 241 -14.11 -18.09 -6.53
C GLY A 241 -15.26 -17.57 -7.39
N LEU A 242 -15.22 -17.85 -8.70
CA LEU A 242 -16.27 -17.44 -9.64
C LEU A 242 -17.63 -18.10 -9.35
N PRO A 243 -17.74 -19.43 -9.22
CA PRO A 243 -19.03 -20.05 -8.89
C PRO A 243 -19.54 -19.63 -7.52
N LEU A 244 -18.67 -19.34 -6.53
CA LEU A 244 -19.11 -18.80 -5.24
C LEU A 244 -19.70 -17.39 -5.39
N ALA A 245 -19.05 -16.50 -6.15
CA ALA A 245 -19.55 -15.15 -6.39
C ALA A 245 -20.91 -15.18 -7.13
N PHE A 246 -21.00 -16.02 -8.16
CA PHE A 246 -22.23 -16.23 -8.91
C PHE A 246 -23.34 -16.79 -8.01
N ALA A 247 -23.08 -17.89 -7.30
CA ALA A 247 -24.08 -18.56 -6.47
C ALA A 247 -24.59 -17.68 -5.32
N TRP A 248 -23.70 -16.90 -4.69
CA TRP A 248 -24.08 -15.94 -3.66
C TRP A 248 -25.05 -14.89 -4.20
N ALA A 249 -24.72 -14.29 -5.34
CA ALA A 249 -25.53 -13.24 -5.94
C ALA A 249 -26.85 -13.77 -6.51
N PHE A 250 -26.81 -14.95 -7.13
CA PHE A 250 -27.99 -15.67 -7.57
C PHE A 250 -28.94 -15.97 -6.42
N ALA A 251 -28.41 -16.47 -5.30
CA ALA A 251 -29.21 -16.76 -4.11
C ALA A 251 -29.86 -15.49 -3.54
N GLU A 252 -29.15 -14.35 -3.50
CA GLU A 252 -29.72 -13.07 -3.06
C GLU A 252 -30.86 -12.59 -3.93
N ALA A 253 -30.65 -12.63 -5.24
CA ALA A 253 -31.67 -12.20 -6.20
C ALA A 253 -32.94 -13.07 -6.13
N LEU A 254 -32.81 -14.34 -5.70
CA LEU A 254 -33.94 -15.26 -5.58
C LEU A 254 -34.66 -15.16 -4.22
N SER A 255 -33.92 -15.10 -3.10
CA SER A 255 -34.52 -15.18 -1.77
C SER A 255 -33.61 -14.72 -0.63
N TRP A 256 -32.31 -15.00 -0.71
CA TRP A 256 -31.37 -14.77 0.38
C TRP A 256 -31.25 -13.28 0.75
N PRO A 257 -31.10 -12.89 2.03
CA PRO A 257 -31.06 -11.48 2.42
C PRO A 257 -29.69 -10.82 2.30
N LEU A 258 -28.60 -11.57 2.12
CA LEU A 258 -27.26 -10.99 2.10
C LEU A 258 -26.84 -10.59 0.68
N MET A 259 -26.53 -9.31 0.54
CA MET A 259 -26.18 -8.65 -0.71
C MET A 259 -24.89 -9.20 -1.36
N PRO A 260 -24.80 -9.25 -2.71
CA PRO A 260 -23.55 -9.53 -3.43
C PRO A 260 -22.40 -8.60 -3.03
N GLU A 261 -22.72 -7.35 -2.71
CA GLU A 261 -21.79 -6.31 -2.29
C GLU A 261 -21.06 -6.70 -1.00
N LEU A 262 -21.73 -7.39 -0.07
CA LEU A 262 -21.11 -7.88 1.16
C LEU A 262 -20.08 -8.96 0.86
N PHE A 263 -20.41 -9.91 -0.03
CA PHE A 263 -19.45 -10.90 -0.50
C PHE A 263 -18.24 -10.24 -1.18
N LEU A 264 -18.48 -9.26 -2.07
CA LEU A 264 -17.42 -8.55 -2.78
C LEU A 264 -16.55 -7.72 -1.83
N ALA A 265 -17.12 -7.11 -0.79
CA ALA A 265 -16.35 -6.41 0.23
C ALA A 265 -15.34 -7.37 0.91
N VAL A 266 -15.80 -8.55 1.32
CA VAL A 266 -14.95 -9.60 1.89
C VAL A 266 -13.90 -10.09 0.90
N ALA A 267 -14.33 -10.50 -0.30
CA ALA A 267 -13.49 -11.17 -1.29
C ALA A 267 -12.49 -10.24 -1.97
N CYS A 268 -12.92 -9.06 -2.42
CA CYS A 268 -12.09 -8.11 -3.15
C CYS A 268 -11.05 -7.42 -2.24
N ALA A 269 -11.37 -7.19 -0.96
CA ALA A 269 -10.39 -6.72 0.00
C ALA A 269 -9.30 -7.78 0.27
N ALA A 270 -9.66 -9.07 0.30
CA ALA A 270 -8.70 -10.16 0.45
C ALA A 270 -7.87 -10.41 -0.82
N ALA A 271 -8.48 -10.37 -2.00
CA ALA A 271 -7.86 -10.66 -3.28
C ALA A 271 -8.17 -9.59 -4.35
N PRO A 272 -7.56 -8.40 -4.27
CA PRO A 272 -7.85 -7.29 -5.19
C PRO A 272 -7.73 -7.63 -6.68
N ARG A 273 -6.82 -8.56 -7.02
CA ARG A 273 -6.59 -8.97 -8.42
C ARG A 273 -7.74 -9.78 -9.02
N ALA A 274 -8.57 -10.41 -8.18
CA ALA A 274 -9.72 -11.17 -8.63
C ALA A 274 -10.99 -10.31 -8.78
N ALA A 275 -10.96 -9.06 -8.31
CA ALA A 275 -12.15 -8.24 -8.10
C ALA A 275 -13.02 -8.08 -9.34
N LEU A 276 -12.44 -7.70 -10.49
CA LEU A 276 -13.21 -7.54 -11.72
C LEU A 276 -13.93 -8.83 -12.12
N ARG A 277 -13.25 -9.97 -12.07
CA ARG A 277 -13.84 -11.27 -12.46
C ARG A 277 -14.92 -11.71 -11.47
N LEU A 278 -14.71 -11.50 -10.17
CA LEU A 278 -15.69 -11.81 -9.14
C LEU A 278 -16.92 -10.90 -9.24
N SER A 279 -16.73 -9.60 -9.49
CA SER A 279 -17.83 -8.65 -9.70
C SER A 279 -18.66 -8.97 -10.93
N VAL A 280 -18.02 -9.35 -12.05
CA VAL A 280 -18.75 -9.78 -13.26
C VAL A 280 -19.52 -11.08 -13.00
N ALA A 281 -18.93 -12.04 -12.30
CA ALA A 281 -19.61 -13.28 -11.93
C ALA A 281 -20.80 -13.03 -10.98
N ALA A 282 -20.64 -12.13 -10.01
CA ALA A 282 -21.73 -11.71 -9.13
C ALA A 282 -22.85 -11.00 -9.90
N LEU A 283 -22.51 -10.10 -10.83
CA LEU A 283 -23.50 -9.43 -11.69
C LEU A 283 -24.29 -10.46 -12.52
N ALA A 284 -23.60 -11.43 -13.13
CA ALA A 284 -24.26 -12.51 -13.87
C ALA A 284 -25.20 -13.32 -12.96
N GLY A 285 -24.77 -13.66 -11.74
CA GLY A 285 -25.60 -14.35 -10.75
C GLY A 285 -26.86 -13.56 -10.40
N THR A 286 -26.72 -12.26 -10.11
CA THR A 286 -27.84 -11.36 -9.81
C THR A 286 -28.86 -11.31 -10.94
N LEU A 287 -28.42 -11.19 -12.19
CA LEU A 287 -29.33 -11.10 -13.34
C LEU A 287 -30.05 -12.41 -13.61
N VAL A 288 -29.33 -13.54 -13.59
CA VAL A 288 -29.95 -14.87 -13.77
C VAL A 288 -30.93 -15.16 -12.63
N GLY A 289 -30.57 -14.86 -11.39
CA GLY A 289 -31.45 -15.05 -10.23
C GLY A 289 -32.67 -14.15 -10.27
N GLY A 290 -32.51 -12.89 -10.69
CA GLY A 290 -33.61 -11.94 -10.84
C GLY A 290 -34.61 -12.35 -11.92
N LEU A 291 -34.10 -12.81 -13.08
CA LEU A 291 -34.95 -13.31 -14.16
C LEU A 291 -35.69 -14.60 -13.75
N LEU A 292 -35.02 -15.50 -13.03
CA LEU A 292 -35.69 -16.67 -12.47
C LEU A 292 -36.76 -16.26 -11.46
N ALA A 293 -36.48 -15.29 -10.59
CA ALA A 293 -37.45 -14.79 -9.63
C ALA A 293 -38.69 -14.17 -10.30
N LEU A 294 -38.47 -13.40 -11.37
CA LEU A 294 -39.53 -12.84 -12.21
C LEU A 294 -40.38 -13.96 -12.82
N GLN A 295 -39.77 -14.96 -13.45
CA GLN A 295 -40.49 -16.06 -14.11
C GLN A 295 -41.30 -16.91 -13.12
N VAL A 296 -40.70 -17.23 -11.97
CA VAL A 296 -41.37 -17.98 -10.90
C VAL A 296 -42.53 -17.17 -10.31
N ALA A 297 -42.38 -15.86 -10.15
CA ALA A 297 -43.47 -15.02 -9.68
C ALA A 297 -44.59 -14.85 -10.72
N ALA A 298 -44.25 -14.82 -12.01
CA ALA A 298 -45.22 -14.77 -13.11
C ALA A 298 -46.09 -16.02 -13.21
N SER A 299 -45.59 -17.19 -12.74
CA SER A 299 -46.38 -18.42 -12.63
C SER A 299 -47.25 -18.49 -11.36
N GLY A 300 -47.29 -17.41 -10.56
CA GLY A 300 -48.09 -17.32 -9.33
C GLY A 300 -47.40 -17.89 -8.08
N VAL A 301 -46.17 -18.39 -8.19
CA VAL A 301 -45.43 -18.92 -7.05
C VAL A 301 -44.86 -17.78 -6.21
N ARG A 302 -45.04 -17.85 -4.88
CA ARG A 302 -44.47 -16.87 -3.94
C ARG A 302 -43.09 -17.32 -3.46
N LEU A 303 -42.06 -16.59 -3.89
CA LEU A 303 -40.71 -16.79 -3.40
C LEU A 303 -40.53 -16.20 -1.99
N PRO A 304 -39.77 -16.87 -1.10
CA PRO A 304 -39.50 -16.35 0.23
C PRO A 304 -38.62 -15.10 0.14
N ALA A 305 -39.05 -14.02 0.80
CA ALA A 305 -38.32 -12.76 0.89
C ALA A 305 -38.04 -12.40 2.37
N PRO A 306 -37.15 -13.12 3.06
CA PRO A 306 -36.78 -12.81 4.43
C PRO A 306 -36.25 -11.38 4.57
N LEU A 307 -36.49 -10.79 5.75
CA LEU A 307 -36.08 -9.42 6.11
C LEU A 307 -36.69 -8.36 5.18
N THR A 308 -37.97 -8.54 4.82
CA THR A 308 -38.78 -7.55 4.10
C THR A 308 -40.08 -7.27 4.86
N THR A 309 -40.65 -6.08 4.68
CA THR A 309 -41.92 -5.68 5.30
C THR A 309 -43.03 -5.54 4.24
N PRO A 310 -44.32 -5.65 4.59
CA PRO A 310 -45.42 -5.44 3.64
C PRO A 310 -45.34 -4.11 2.90
N ARG A 311 -44.91 -3.03 3.57
CA ARG A 311 -44.73 -1.70 2.97
C ARG A 311 -43.72 -1.71 1.83
N MET A 312 -42.62 -2.46 1.95
CA MET A 312 -41.64 -2.61 0.86
C MET A 312 -42.27 -3.25 -0.38
N HIS A 313 -43.16 -4.23 -0.21
CA HIS A 313 -43.85 -4.88 -1.33
C HIS A 313 -44.86 -3.95 -1.99
N THR A 314 -45.64 -3.20 -1.20
CA THR A 314 -46.58 -2.20 -1.72
C THR A 314 -45.86 -1.09 -2.47
N GLU A 315 -44.73 -0.63 -1.95
CA GLU A 315 -43.91 0.39 -2.61
C GLU A 315 -43.38 -0.10 -3.97
N ALA A 316 -42.79 -1.29 -4.00
CA ALA A 316 -42.26 -1.84 -5.26
C ALA A 316 -43.36 -1.98 -6.32
N VAL A 317 -44.57 -2.40 -5.92
CA VAL A 317 -45.72 -2.45 -6.85
C VAL A 317 -46.10 -1.06 -7.34
N ARG A 318 -46.15 -0.05 -6.45
CA ARG A 318 -46.46 1.33 -6.81
C ARG A 318 -45.47 1.89 -7.84
N GLU A 319 -44.18 1.75 -7.59
CA GLU A 319 -43.14 2.23 -8.50
C GLU A 319 -43.17 1.48 -9.84
N LEU A 320 -43.35 0.16 -9.82
CA LEU A 320 -43.49 -0.66 -11.04
C LEU A 320 -44.73 -0.27 -11.86
N SER A 321 -45.85 0.08 -11.23
CA SER A 321 -47.04 0.55 -11.94
C SER A 321 -46.84 1.91 -12.61
N ALA A 322 -45.95 2.76 -12.07
CA ALA A 322 -45.65 4.08 -12.62
C ALA A 322 -44.58 4.03 -13.73
N GLU A 323 -43.55 3.22 -13.55
CA GLU A 323 -42.31 3.29 -14.35
C GLU A 323 -41.97 1.97 -15.08
N GLY A 324 -42.77 0.91 -14.89
CA GLY A 324 -42.47 -0.39 -15.47
C GLY A 324 -41.12 -0.93 -14.99
N ALA A 325 -40.37 -1.60 -15.87
CA ALA A 325 -39.08 -2.20 -15.54
C ALA A 325 -38.05 -1.22 -14.94
N ALA A 326 -38.13 0.07 -15.29
CA ALA A 326 -37.20 1.10 -14.81
C ALA A 326 -37.28 1.33 -13.29
N ALA A 327 -38.40 0.96 -12.65
CA ALA A 327 -38.59 1.06 -11.20
C ALA A 327 -37.50 0.35 -10.37
N VAL A 328 -36.85 -0.67 -10.95
CA VAL A 328 -35.71 -1.36 -10.34
C VAL A 328 -34.56 -0.40 -9.96
N ALA A 329 -34.45 0.75 -10.64
CA ALA A 329 -33.44 1.77 -10.37
C ALA A 329 -33.61 2.47 -9.00
N HIS A 330 -34.79 2.38 -8.36
CA HIS A 330 -35.03 2.94 -7.02
C HIS A 330 -34.42 2.11 -5.89
N GLN A 331 -34.19 0.81 -6.14
CA GLN A 331 -33.67 -0.17 -5.17
C GLN A 331 -32.45 0.30 -4.34
N PRO A 332 -31.43 0.97 -4.92
CA PRO A 332 -30.27 1.42 -4.15
C PRO A 332 -30.59 2.52 -3.13
N TRP A 333 -31.67 3.27 -3.33
CA TRP A 333 -31.97 4.49 -2.59
C TRP A 333 -33.02 4.29 -1.50
N ASN A 334 -34.03 3.47 -1.77
CA ASN A 334 -35.14 3.24 -0.84
C ASN A 334 -34.91 2.01 0.07
N GLY A 335 -33.90 1.18 -0.22
CA GLY A 335 -33.55 0.01 0.59
C GLY A 335 -34.48 -1.20 0.39
N VAL A 336 -35.43 -1.15 -0.55
CA VAL A 336 -36.29 -2.28 -0.90
C VAL A 336 -35.45 -3.34 -1.64
N PRO A 337 -35.40 -4.61 -1.17
CA PRO A 337 -34.54 -5.61 -1.80
C PRO A 337 -34.92 -5.92 -3.25
N PHE A 338 -33.92 -6.17 -4.10
CA PHE A 338 -34.13 -6.43 -5.53
C PHE A 338 -35.07 -7.59 -5.84
N LYS A 339 -35.04 -8.66 -5.04
CA LYS A 339 -35.96 -9.79 -5.14
C LYS A 339 -37.43 -9.39 -5.02
N VAL A 340 -37.73 -8.30 -4.29
CA VAL A 340 -39.09 -7.74 -4.18
C VAL A 340 -39.51 -7.14 -5.51
N TYR A 341 -38.66 -6.35 -6.15
CA TYR A 341 -38.91 -5.83 -7.50
C TYR A 341 -39.02 -6.93 -8.54
N ALA A 342 -38.13 -7.93 -8.52
CA ALA A 342 -38.18 -9.04 -9.47
C ALA A 342 -39.50 -9.82 -9.34
N ALA A 343 -39.93 -10.12 -8.12
CA ALA A 343 -41.20 -10.82 -7.89
C ALA A 343 -42.42 -9.95 -8.25
N ALA A 344 -42.38 -8.65 -7.96
CA ALA A 344 -43.47 -7.74 -8.31
C ALA A 344 -43.56 -7.51 -9.83
N ALA A 345 -42.43 -7.40 -10.53
CA ALA A 345 -42.37 -7.31 -11.99
C ALA A 345 -42.92 -8.58 -12.66
N GLY A 346 -42.62 -9.76 -12.10
CA GLY A 346 -43.20 -11.03 -12.55
C GLY A 346 -44.72 -11.07 -12.43
N ARG A 347 -45.26 -10.61 -11.28
CA ARG A 347 -46.72 -10.50 -11.07
C ARG A 347 -47.39 -9.46 -11.98
N ALA A 348 -46.66 -8.43 -12.38
CA ALA A 348 -47.11 -7.42 -13.33
C ALA A 348 -46.88 -7.83 -14.80
N HIS A 349 -46.39 -9.05 -15.06
CA HIS A 349 -46.08 -9.57 -16.39
C HIS A 349 -45.15 -8.67 -17.21
N VAL A 350 -44.18 -8.03 -16.56
CA VAL A 350 -43.13 -7.25 -17.23
C VAL A 350 -42.31 -8.18 -18.13
N ALA A 351 -42.00 -7.71 -19.35
CA ALA A 351 -41.22 -8.48 -20.30
C ALA A 351 -39.82 -8.81 -19.72
N PRO A 352 -39.36 -10.08 -19.78
CA PRO A 352 -38.08 -10.47 -19.19
C PRO A 352 -36.88 -9.73 -19.79
N GLY A 353 -36.94 -9.39 -21.08
CA GLY A 353 -35.89 -8.62 -21.76
C GLY A 353 -35.74 -7.22 -21.18
N ASP A 354 -36.86 -6.50 -21.04
CA ASP A 354 -36.88 -5.14 -20.50
C ASP A 354 -36.40 -5.13 -19.04
N PHE A 355 -36.88 -6.08 -18.24
CA PHE A 355 -36.41 -6.24 -16.87
C PHE A 355 -34.91 -6.55 -16.79
N ALA A 356 -34.37 -7.41 -17.68
CA ALA A 356 -32.94 -7.73 -17.72
C ALA A 356 -32.08 -6.50 -18.02
N VAL A 357 -32.51 -5.65 -18.95
CA VAL A 357 -31.81 -4.43 -19.35
C VAL A 357 -31.77 -3.44 -18.19
N GLU A 358 -32.92 -3.12 -17.60
CA GLU A 358 -33.01 -2.16 -16.50
C GLU A 358 -32.32 -2.67 -15.23
N ALA A 359 -32.50 -3.94 -14.88
CA ALA A 359 -31.77 -4.57 -13.78
C ALA A 359 -30.25 -4.59 -14.05
N GLY A 360 -29.83 -4.84 -15.28
CA GLY A 360 -28.44 -4.79 -15.71
C GLY A 360 -27.82 -3.42 -15.50
N ALA A 361 -28.51 -2.37 -15.97
CA ALA A 361 -28.07 -0.99 -15.79
C ALA A 361 -27.96 -0.62 -14.30
N ALA A 362 -29.01 -0.88 -13.51
CA ALA A 362 -29.05 -0.54 -12.09
C ALA A 362 -27.99 -1.31 -11.26
N ARG A 363 -27.79 -2.61 -11.55
CA ARG A 363 -26.90 -3.48 -10.74
C ARG A 363 -25.44 -3.42 -11.16
N SER A 364 -25.12 -3.11 -12.43
CA SER A 364 -23.75 -3.13 -12.94
C SER A 364 -22.85 -2.09 -12.26
N VAL A 365 -23.29 -0.82 -12.22
CA VAL A 365 -22.54 0.28 -11.60
C VAL A 365 -22.25 -0.02 -10.13
N ARG A 366 -23.27 -0.50 -9.40
CA ARG A 366 -23.16 -0.82 -7.98
C ARG A 366 -22.25 -2.02 -7.72
N THR A 367 -22.52 -3.16 -8.35
CA THR A 367 -21.81 -4.43 -8.08
C THR A 367 -20.35 -4.34 -8.51
N VAL A 368 -20.08 -3.79 -9.69
CA VAL A 368 -18.71 -3.61 -10.19
C VAL A 368 -18.00 -2.50 -9.43
N GLY A 369 -18.68 -1.36 -9.21
CA GLY A 369 -18.13 -0.23 -8.46
C GLY A 369 -17.70 -0.60 -7.05
N VAL A 370 -18.56 -1.28 -6.29
CA VAL A 370 -18.26 -1.76 -4.94
C VAL A 370 -17.08 -2.74 -4.95
N GLY A 371 -17.08 -3.71 -5.86
CA GLY A 371 -15.98 -4.67 -5.96
C GLY A 371 -14.64 -4.00 -6.26
N LEU A 372 -14.61 -3.02 -7.17
CA LEU A 372 -13.41 -2.24 -7.48
C LEU A 372 -12.97 -1.34 -6.31
N ALA A 373 -13.92 -0.72 -5.60
CA ALA A 373 -13.64 0.10 -4.43
C ALA A 373 -12.96 -0.70 -3.31
N PHE A 374 -13.51 -1.88 -2.96
CA PHE A 374 -12.90 -2.75 -1.96
C PHE A 374 -11.58 -3.38 -2.44
N ALA A 375 -11.41 -3.60 -3.74
CA ALA A 375 -10.13 -3.99 -4.30
C ALA A 375 -9.07 -2.90 -4.11
N ALA A 376 -9.41 -1.63 -4.39
CA ALA A 376 -8.53 -0.50 -4.16
C ALA A 376 -8.16 -0.38 -2.67
N LEU A 377 -9.15 -0.51 -1.77
CA LEU A 377 -8.94 -0.53 -0.33
C LEU A 377 -7.99 -1.67 0.10
N GLY A 378 -8.22 -2.89 -0.38
CA GLY A 378 -7.37 -4.05 -0.07
C GLY A 378 -5.95 -3.94 -0.65
N ALA A 379 -5.80 -3.31 -1.82
CA ALA A 379 -4.50 -3.08 -2.46
C ALA A 379 -3.68 -1.99 -1.75
N ALA A 380 -4.33 -0.89 -1.34
CA ALA A 380 -3.73 0.20 -0.58
C ALA A 380 -3.45 -0.19 0.88
N GLY A 381 -4.36 -0.95 1.49
CA GLY A 381 -4.31 -1.44 2.87
C GLY A 381 -3.39 -2.66 3.09
N ARG A 382 -2.40 -2.90 2.23
CA ARG A 382 -1.50 -4.07 2.34
C ARG A 382 -0.81 -4.21 3.70
N ARG A 383 -0.46 -3.09 4.32
CA ARG A 383 0.15 -3.07 5.66
C ARG A 383 -0.85 -3.45 6.77
N LEU A 384 -2.15 -3.30 6.49
CA LEU A 384 -3.25 -3.58 7.42
C LEU A 384 -3.82 -4.99 7.24
N ARG A 385 -3.20 -5.86 6.43
CA ARG A 385 -3.66 -7.25 6.23
C ARG A 385 -3.79 -8.06 7.52
N HIS A 386 -3.00 -7.73 8.54
CA HIS A 386 -3.13 -8.32 9.87
C HIS A 386 -4.44 -7.93 10.59
N LEU A 387 -5.04 -6.79 10.24
CA LEU A 387 -6.32 -6.31 10.77
C LEU A 387 -7.53 -6.83 9.96
N TYR A 388 -7.33 -7.77 9.04
CA TYR A 388 -8.42 -8.29 8.23
C TYR A 388 -9.53 -8.96 9.06
N GLY A 389 -9.18 -9.62 10.18
CA GLY A 389 -10.19 -10.17 11.11
C GLY A 389 -11.08 -9.09 11.72
N PRO A 390 -10.51 -8.08 12.41
CA PRO A 390 -11.25 -6.91 12.87
C PRO A 390 -12.06 -6.20 11.78
N TYR A 391 -11.50 -6.07 10.56
CA TYR A 391 -12.21 -5.53 9.41
C TYR A 391 -13.50 -6.30 9.10
N LEU A 392 -13.47 -7.64 9.14
CA LEU A 392 -14.68 -8.45 8.91
C LEU A 392 -15.71 -8.30 10.00
N VAL A 393 -15.29 -8.16 11.27
CA VAL A 393 -16.20 -7.91 12.39
C VAL A 393 -16.91 -6.57 12.23
N LEU A 394 -16.16 -5.51 11.91
CA LEU A 394 -16.72 -4.17 11.67
C LEU A 394 -17.64 -4.16 10.44
N LEU A 395 -17.24 -4.81 9.35
CA LEU A 395 -18.04 -4.92 8.14
C LEU A 395 -19.35 -5.66 8.41
N GLY A 396 -19.29 -6.81 9.08
CA GLY A 396 -20.47 -7.62 9.41
C GLY A 396 -21.40 -6.92 10.39
N GLY A 397 -20.86 -6.33 11.46
CA GLY A 397 -21.64 -5.58 12.45
C GLY A 397 -22.29 -4.33 11.86
N GLY A 398 -21.55 -3.56 11.06
CA GLY A 398 -22.08 -2.39 10.37
C GLY A 398 -23.17 -2.75 9.35
N PHE A 399 -22.98 -3.83 8.60
CA PHE A 399 -24.00 -4.34 7.69
C PHE A 399 -25.27 -4.77 8.44
N ALA A 400 -25.15 -5.55 9.52
CA ALA A 400 -26.29 -6.01 10.30
C ALA A 400 -27.06 -4.85 10.93
N ALA A 401 -26.36 -3.86 11.48
CA ALA A 401 -26.97 -2.65 12.04
C ALA A 401 -27.70 -1.84 10.95
N GLY A 402 -27.06 -1.60 9.81
CA GLY A 402 -27.67 -0.88 8.68
C GLY A 402 -28.90 -1.59 8.13
N LEU A 403 -28.83 -2.90 7.94
CA LEU A 403 -29.97 -3.71 7.50
C LEU A 403 -31.12 -3.65 8.51
N SER A 404 -30.83 -3.73 9.80
CA SER A 404 -31.85 -3.65 10.86
C SER A 404 -32.55 -2.29 10.87
N LEU A 405 -31.78 -1.19 10.70
CA LEU A 405 -32.34 0.16 10.62
C LEU A 405 -33.25 0.34 9.40
N ILE A 406 -32.84 -0.18 8.24
CA ILE A 406 -33.67 -0.13 7.02
C ILE A 406 -34.96 -0.91 7.24
N VAL A 407 -34.89 -2.16 7.71
CA VAL A 407 -36.08 -2.98 7.94
C VAL A 407 -37.00 -2.34 8.98
N ALA A 408 -36.46 -1.79 10.06
CA ALA A 408 -37.24 -1.09 11.08
C ALA A 408 -37.89 0.20 10.55
N GLY A 409 -37.19 0.96 9.70
CA GLY A 409 -37.75 2.16 9.07
C GLY A 409 -38.90 1.89 8.10
N TRP A 410 -38.98 0.66 7.59
CA TRP A 410 -40.06 0.16 6.74
C TRP A 410 -41.17 -0.59 7.50
N GLY A 411 -41.00 -0.82 8.81
CA GLY A 411 -42.04 -1.31 9.72
C GLY A 411 -42.97 -0.18 10.10
#